data_AF-A0A1A9B581-F1
#
_entry.id   AF-A0A1A9B581-F1
#
_cell.length_a   1.000
_cell.length_b   1.000
_cell.length_c   1.000
_cell.angle_alpha   90.00
_cell.angle_beta   90.00
_cell.angle_gamma   90.00
#
_symmetry.space_group_name_H-M   'P 1'
#
loop_
_entity.id
_entity.type
_entity.pdbx_description
1 polymer ?
#
loop_
_entity_poly.entity_id
_entity_poly.type
_entity_poly.pdbx_seq_one_letter_code
_entity_poly.pdbx_strand_id
1 'polypeptide(L)' 'MGRLGVNQAELAKRLGHNAQWLSVRISPRATVAMNLDEVQRIADALGILVINLLPQYASQRVSRSEATTR' A
#
# COMPACT_ATOMS: atom_id res chain seq x y z
N MET A 1 14.69 5.66 -1.21
CA MET A 1 13.80 5.88 -2.37
C MET A 1 12.86 4.70 -2.50
N GLY A 2 11.56 4.93 -2.76
CA GLY A 2 10.59 3.85 -2.97
C GLY A 2 10.83 3.12 -4.30
N ARG A 3 10.30 1.89 -4.42
CA ARG A 3 10.51 0.97 -5.57
C ARG A 3 10.15 1.53 -6.95
N LEU A 4 9.48 2.67 -7.01
CA LEU A 4 8.95 3.29 -8.23
C LEU A 4 9.60 4.64 -8.57
N GLY A 5 10.66 5.04 -7.86
CA GLY A 5 11.36 6.31 -8.12
C GLY A 5 10.59 7.58 -7.75
N VAL A 6 9.32 7.46 -7.33
CA VAL A 6 8.49 8.57 -6.87
C VAL A 6 8.74 8.82 -5.38
N ASN A 7 9.14 10.05 -5.03
CA ASN A 7 9.22 10.52 -3.64
C ASN A 7 7.80 10.78 -3.10
N GLN A 8 7.55 10.58 -1.80
CA GLN A 8 6.27 10.90 -1.15
C GLN A 8 5.79 12.32 -1.47
N ALA A 9 6.69 13.31 -1.48
CA ALA A 9 6.31 14.69 -1.81
C ALA A 9 5.73 14.83 -3.24
N GLU A 10 6.27 14.08 -4.19
CA GLU A 10 5.81 14.07 -5.58
C GLU A 10 4.49 13.28 -5.73
N LEU A 11 4.38 12.15 -5.04
CA LEU A 11 3.14 11.38 -4.99
C LEU A 11 1.99 12.21 -4.39
N ALA A 12 2.26 12.98 -3.33
CA ALA A 12 1.26 13.83 -2.69
C ALA A 12 0.73 14.88 -3.67
N LYS A 13 1.64 15.55 -4.41
CA LYS A 13 1.28 16.53 -5.44
C LYS A 13 0.39 15.92 -6.53
N ARG A 14 0.74 14.73 -7.04
CA ARG A 14 -0.05 14.03 -8.05
C ARG A 14 -1.46 13.66 -7.56
N LEU A 15 -1.60 13.38 -6.27
CA LEU A 15 -2.88 13.07 -5.63
C LEU A 15 -3.67 14.31 -5.20
N GLY A 16 -3.15 15.52 -5.40
CA GLY A 16 -3.79 16.76 -4.92
C GLY A 16 -3.78 16.89 -3.40
N HIS A 17 -2.87 16.19 -2.71
CA HIS A 17 -2.75 16.17 -1.26
C HIS A 17 -1.39 16.72 -0.79
N ASN A 18 -1.25 16.95 0.52
CA ASN A 18 0.01 17.38 1.12
C ASN A 18 0.82 16.17 1.66
N ALA A 19 2.10 16.39 1.99
CA ALA A 19 2.96 15.32 2.50
C ALA A 19 2.46 14.72 3.83
N GLN A 20 1.78 15.52 4.65
CA GLN A 20 1.20 15.06 5.92
C GLN A 20 0.09 14.03 5.70
N TRP A 21 -0.73 14.22 4.66
CA TRP A 21 -1.79 13.27 4.27
C TRP A 21 -1.22 11.87 3.98
N LEU A 22 -0.11 11.79 3.24
CA LEU A 22 0.56 10.50 2.99
C LEU A 22 1.21 9.93 4.26
N SER A 23 1.79 10.79 5.11
CA SER A 23 2.48 10.36 6.34
C SER A 23 1.55 9.60 7.29
N VAL A 24 0.30 10.06 7.43
CA VAL A 24 -0.69 9.42 8.33
C VAL A 24 -1.37 8.18 7.73
N ARG A 25 -1.16 7.89 6.43
CA ARG A 25 -1.84 6.81 5.68
C ARG A 25 -0.91 5.72 5.14
N ILE A 26 0.31 6.06 4.71
CA ILE A 26 1.24 5.16 4.00
C ILE A 26 2.51 4.88 4.84
N SER A 27 2.58 5.36 6.08
CA SER A 27 3.69 5.03 6.98
C SER A 27 3.45 3.72 7.73
N PRO A 28 4.51 3.06 8.24
CA PRO A 28 4.37 1.90 9.13
C PRO A 28 3.59 2.22 10.43
N ARG A 29 3.40 3.50 10.72
CA ARG A 29 2.65 4.03 11.87
C ARG A 29 1.36 4.73 11.41
N ALA A 30 0.84 4.38 10.22
CA ALA A 30 -0.37 4.97 9.70
C ALA A 30 -1.50 4.85 10.74
N THR A 31 -2.11 5.99 11.06
CA THR A 31 -3.20 6.09 12.05
C THR A 31 -4.56 6.17 11.39
N VAL A 32 -4.59 6.37 10.07
CA VAL A 32 -5.80 6.52 9.28
C VAL A 32 -5.88 5.40 8.24
N ALA A 33 -6.98 4.64 8.27
CA ALA A 33 -7.27 3.64 7.26
C ALA A 33 -7.56 4.30 5.90
N MET A 34 -7.01 3.72 4.84
CA MET A 34 -7.34 4.10 3.46
C MET A 34 -8.51 3.28 2.95
N ASN A 35 -9.43 3.93 2.26
CA ASN A 35 -10.50 3.25 1.53
C ASN A 35 -9.98 2.74 0.16
N LEU A 36 -10.76 1.89 -0.50
CA LEU A 36 -10.35 1.28 -1.77
C LEU A 36 -10.16 2.32 -2.88
N ASP A 37 -10.99 3.36 -2.94
CA ASP A 37 -10.86 4.47 -3.90
C ASP A 37 -9.53 5.22 -3.74
N GLU A 38 -9.09 5.46 -2.50
CA GLU A 38 -7.80 6.09 -2.20
C GLU A 38 -6.64 5.21 -2.65
N VAL A 39 -6.71 3.90 -2.40
CA VAL A 39 -5.69 2.95 -2.85
C VAL A 39 -5.66 2.87 -4.38
N GLN A 40 -6.82 2.89 -5.04
CA GLN A 40 -6.93 2.93 -6.50
C GLN A 40 -6.27 4.19 -7.07
N ARG A 41 -6.57 5.38 -6.53
CA ARG A 41 -5.94 6.63 -6.96
C ARG A 41 -4.43 6.63 -6.78
N ILE A 42 -3.92 6.03 -5.71
CA ILE A 42 -2.47 5.84 -5.50
C ILE A 42 -1.89 4.93 -6.58
N ALA A 43 -2.59 3.84 -6.91
CA ALA A 43 -2.17 2.92 -7.97
C ALA A 43 -2.10 3.62 -9.34
N ASP A 44 -3.12 4.39 -9.69
CA ASP A 44 -3.18 5.17 -10.92
C ASP A 44 -2.07 6.23 -10.99
N ALA A 45 -1.82 6.96 -9.89
CA ALA A 45 -0.73 7.95 -9.81
C ALA A 45 0.67 7.33 -9.93
N LEU A 46 0.79 6.05 -9.60
CA LEU A 46 2.01 5.25 -9.72
C LEU A 46 2.09 4.46 -11.03
N GLY A 47 1.02 4.44 -11.84
CA GLY A 47 0.96 3.68 -13.09
C GLY A 47 0.99 2.16 -12.90
N ILE A 48 0.50 1.66 -11.77
CA ILE A 48 0.45 0.22 -11.43
C ILE A 48 -0.98 -0.23 -11.17
N LEU A 49 -1.23 -1.53 -11.20
CA LEU A 49 -2.53 -2.08 -10.79
C LEU A 49 -2.66 -2.04 -9.26
N VAL A 50 -3.85 -1.71 -8.76
CA VAL A 50 -4.19 -1.66 -7.32
C VAL A 50 -3.83 -2.93 -6.56
N ILE A 51 -3.94 -4.09 -7.22
CA ILE A 51 -3.55 -5.40 -6.66
C ILE A 51 -2.07 -5.47 -6.27
N ASN A 52 -1.19 -4.67 -6.88
CA ASN A 52 0.22 -4.59 -6.50
C ASN A 52 0.46 -3.81 -5.21
N LEU A 53 -0.51 -2.99 -4.77
CA LEU A 53 -0.47 -2.26 -3.49
C LEU A 53 -1.06 -3.07 -2.34
N LEU A 54 -1.85 -4.10 -2.65
CA LEU A 54 -2.43 -4.94 -1.64
C LEU A 54 -1.36 -5.90 -1.07
N PRO A 55 -1.32 -6.08 0.26
CA PRO A 55 -0.47 -7.09 0.85
C PRO A 55 -0.75 -8.45 0.20
N GLN A 56 0.28 -9.17 -0.23
CA GLN A 56 0.19 -10.48 -0.91
C GLN A 56 -0.29 -11.61 0.02
N TYR A 57 -1.04 -11.28 1.07
CA TYR A 57 -1.36 -12.09 2.23
C TYR A 57 -2.71 -12.82 2.10
N ALA A 58 -2.92 -13.48 0.95
CA ALA A 58 -3.81 -14.64 0.90
C ALA A 58 -3.04 -15.97 0.74
N SER A 59 -1.74 -15.94 0.43
CA SER A 59 -0.99 -17.17 0.11
C SER A 59 -0.03 -17.69 1.20
N GLN A 60 0.08 -17.02 2.36
CA GLN A 60 1.02 -17.44 3.42
C GLN A 60 0.37 -18.06 4.67
N ARG A 61 -0.97 -18.04 4.80
CA ARG A 61 -1.65 -18.63 5.98
C ARG A 61 -2.05 -20.09 5.82
N VAL A 62 -1.92 -20.69 4.64
CA VAL A 62 -2.32 -22.10 4.39
C VAL A 62 -1.14 -23.07 4.48
N SER A 63 0.12 -22.61 4.47
CA SER A 63 1.29 -23.52 4.44
C SER A 63 1.82 -23.98 5.81
N ARG A 64 1.23 -23.55 6.94
CA ARG A 64 1.74 -23.90 8.28
C ARG A 64 0.83 -24.78 9.12
N SER A 65 -0.35 -25.16 8.62
CA SER A 65 -1.35 -25.89 9.41
C SER A 65 -1.40 -27.40 9.15
N GLU A 66 -0.59 -27.96 8.25
CA GLU A 66 -0.66 -29.38 7.86
C GLU A 66 0.63 -30.18 8.14
N ALA A 67 1.44 -29.76 9.11
CA ALA A 67 2.67 -30.47 9.47
C ALA A 67 2.84 -30.61 10.98
N THR A 68 1.89 -31.24 11.67
CA THR A 68 2.10 -32.00 12.93
C THR A 68 0.80 -32.71 13.28
N THR A 69 0.59 -33.87 12.66
CA THR A 69 -0.19 -34.98 13.24
C THR A 69 0.36 -36.24 12.60
N ARG A 70 1.32 -36.85 13.30
CA ARG A 70 1.59 -38.29 13.33
C ARG A 70 2.67 -38.57 14.35
#